data_AF-A0A7M5XF04-F1
#
_entry.id   AF-A0A7M5XF04-F1
#
_cell.length_a   1.000
_cell.length_b   1.000
_cell.length_c   1.000
_cell.angle_alpha   90.00
_cell.angle_beta   90.00
_cell.angle_gamma   90.00
#
_symmetry.space_group_name_H-M   'P 1'
#
loop_
_entity.id
_entity.type
_entity.pdbx_description
1 polymer ?
#
loop_
_entity_poly.entity_id
_entity_poly.type
_entity_poly.pdbx_seq_one_letter_code
_entity_poly.pdbx_strand_id
1 'polypeptide(L)'
;MLPREVLKWLQSLDLSLPIRNTRRDFSNGYLIAEIFSWYYPKEIQMHSFDNGTSIETKTGNWSIITRFFQRQEFVIPREEIEGTIHCKPAAAQLLVQRIYAILTNRK
;
A
#
# COMPACT_ATOMS: atom_id res chain seq x y z
N MET A 1 -5.02 12.23 9.58
CA MET A 1 -5.22 12.52 8.14
C MET A 1 -3.87 12.41 7.43
N LEU A 2 -3.84 12.19 6.11
CA LEU A 2 -2.58 12.15 5.36
C LEU A 2 -2.01 13.58 5.15
N PRO A 3 -0.67 13.76 5.19
CA PRO A 3 -0.06 15.05 4.83
C PRO A 3 -0.40 15.48 3.41
N ARG A 4 -0.47 16.80 3.18
CA ARG A 4 -0.85 17.38 1.87
C ARG A 4 0.06 16.91 0.73
N GLU A 5 1.36 16.76 0.99
CA GLU A 5 2.32 16.29 -0.01
C GLU A 5 2.07 14.84 -0.43
N VAL A 6 1.74 13.97 0.54
CA VAL A 6 1.39 12.57 0.30
C VAL A 6 0.10 12.47 -0.51
N LEU A 7 -0.90 13.31 -0.20
CA LEU A 7 -2.14 13.37 -0.98
C LEU A 7 -1.90 13.78 -2.44
N LYS A 8 -1.07 14.80 -2.67
CA LYS A 8 -0.69 15.22 -4.03
C LYS A 8 0.05 14.12 -4.79
N TRP A 9 0.96 13.43 -4.11
CA TRP A 9 1.68 12.31 -4.69
C TRP A 9 0.72 11.17 -5.08
N LEU A 10 -0.18 10.76 -4.19
CA LEU A 10 -1.20 9.74 -4.51
C LEU A 10 -2.07 10.15 -5.70
N GLN A 11 -2.46 11.43 -5.79
CA GLN A 11 -3.21 11.96 -6.93
C GLN A 11 -2.42 11.92 -8.24
N SER A 12 -1.09 12.07 -8.19
CA SER A 12 -0.24 12.00 -9.39
C SER A 12 -0.02 10.59 -9.92
N LEU A 13 -0.33 9.55 -9.12
CA LEU A 13 -0.20 8.14 -9.51
C LEU A 13 -1.42 7.61 -10.27
N ASP A 14 -2.41 8.44 -10.61
CA ASP A 14 -3.62 8.07 -11.39
C ASP A 14 -4.20 6.69 -11.00
N LEU A 15 -4.38 6.48 -9.69
CA LEU A 15 -4.81 5.20 -9.13
C LEU A 15 -6.23 4.85 -9.61
N SER A 16 -6.46 3.59 -9.96
CA SER A 16 -7.74 3.11 -10.49
C SER A 16 -8.91 3.27 -9.51
N LEU A 17 -8.64 3.26 -8.20
CA LEU A 17 -9.65 3.41 -7.17
C LEU A 17 -9.50 4.74 -6.41
N PRO A 18 -10.61 5.48 -6.18
CA PRO A 18 -10.57 6.71 -5.42
C PRO A 18 -10.32 6.42 -3.93
N ILE A 19 -9.38 7.15 -3.33
CA ILE A 19 -9.09 7.07 -1.88
C ILE A 19 -10.07 7.98 -1.13
N ARG A 20 -11.08 7.38 -0.48
CA ARG A 20 -12.09 8.09 0.33
C ARG A 20 -11.88 7.89 1.81
N ASN A 21 -11.48 6.68 2.21
CA ASN A 21 -11.18 6.30 3.57
C ASN A 21 -9.86 5.54 3.61
N THR A 22 -8.76 6.25 3.86
CA THR A 22 -7.40 5.68 3.91
C THR A 22 -7.32 4.40 4.72
N ARG A 23 -8.02 4.32 5.86
CA ARG A 23 -7.96 3.12 6.71
C ARG A 23 -8.59 1.90 6.01
N ARG A 24 -9.76 2.07 5.39
CA ARG A 24 -10.49 0.98 4.75
C ARG A 24 -9.86 0.62 3.41
N ASP A 25 -9.57 1.63 2.60
CA ASP A 25 -9.20 1.46 1.19
C ASP A 25 -7.82 0.80 1.06
N PHE A 26 -6.89 1.12 1.96
CA PHE A 26 -5.56 0.49 1.98
C PHE A 26 -5.53 -0.87 2.69
N SER A 27 -6.58 -1.24 3.46
CA SER A 27 -6.58 -2.50 4.23
C SER A 27 -6.51 -3.76 3.35
N ASN A 28 -7.02 -3.69 2.12
CA ASN A 28 -7.00 -4.83 1.20
C ASN A 28 -5.60 -5.09 0.62
N GLY A 29 -4.75 -4.07 0.51
CA GLY A 29 -3.44 -4.17 -0.14
C GLY A 29 -3.44 -3.90 -1.65
N TYR A 30 -4.59 -3.96 -2.34
CA TYR A 30 -4.68 -3.67 -3.79
C TYR A 30 -4.11 -2.29 -4.16
N LEU A 31 -4.52 -1.23 -3.44
CA LEU A 31 -3.99 0.11 -3.65
C LEU A 31 -2.49 0.22 -3.34
N ILE A 32 -1.99 -0.58 -2.38
CA ILE A 32 -0.56 -0.63 -2.09
C ILE A 32 0.17 -1.25 -3.28
N ALA A 33 -0.33 -2.38 -3.81
CA ALA A 33 0.23 -3.02 -4.99
C ALA A 33 0.22 -2.07 -6.19
N GLU A 34 -0.88 -1.35 -6.41
CA GLU A 34 -0.99 -0.39 -7.51
C GLU A 34 0.05 0.73 -7.41
N ILE A 35 0.24 1.31 -6.22
CA ILE A 35 1.31 2.28 -5.97
C ILE A 35 2.67 1.69 -6.35
N PHE A 36 2.98 0.46 -5.93
CA PHE A 36 4.28 -0.14 -6.27
C PHE A 36 4.39 -0.55 -7.73
N SER A 37 3.30 -0.85 -8.43
CA SER A 37 3.32 -1.18 -9.87
C SER A 37 3.77 0.00 -10.74
N TRP A 38 3.56 1.25 -10.29
CA TRP A 38 4.09 2.43 -10.95
C TRP A 38 5.61 2.50 -10.96
N TYR A 39 6.24 2.06 -9.86
CA TYR A 39 7.69 2.12 -9.67
C TYR A 39 8.38 0.82 -10.09
N TYR A 40 7.69 -0.32 -9.93
CA TYR A 40 8.21 -1.67 -10.13
C TYR A 40 7.27 -2.51 -11.04
N PRO A 41 6.94 -2.05 -12.26
CA PRO A 41 5.96 -2.73 -13.12
C PRO A 41 6.37 -4.14 -13.56
N LYS A 42 7.66 -4.48 -13.48
CA LYS A 42 8.17 -5.83 -13.79
C LYS A 42 7.99 -6.81 -12.63
N GLU A 43 7.87 -6.30 -11.41
CA GLU A 43 7.85 -7.11 -10.18
C GLU A 43 6.46 -7.19 -9.56
N ILE A 44 5.67 -6.12 -9.74
CA ILE A 44 4.28 -6.07 -9.32
C ILE A 44 3.39 -6.05 -10.56
N GLN A 45 2.69 -7.16 -10.78
CA GLN A 45 1.73 -7.32 -11.86
C GLN A 45 0.31 -7.28 -11.29
N MET A 46 -0.46 -6.26 -11.66
CA MET A 46 -1.78 -6.00 -11.05
C MET A 46 -2.81 -7.12 -11.24
N HIS A 47 -2.66 -7.98 -12.25
CA HIS A 47 -3.53 -9.14 -12.43
C HIS A 47 -3.35 -10.23 -11.36
N SER A 48 -2.28 -10.16 -10.56
CA SER A 48 -2.06 -11.05 -9.40
C SER A 48 -2.78 -10.57 -8.14
N PHE A 49 -3.45 -9.42 -8.19
CA PHE A 49 -4.11 -8.80 -7.05
C PHE A 49 -5.61 -8.68 -7.29
N ASP A 50 -6.39 -8.89 -6.24
CA ASP A 50 -7.85 -8.90 -6.30
C ASP A 50 -8.44 -7.78 -5.40
N ASN A 51 -9.39 -7.03 -5.92
CA ASN A 51 -10.01 -5.88 -5.22
C ASN A 51 -11.24 -6.28 -4.37
N GLY A 52 -11.48 -7.58 -4.20
CA GLY A 52 -12.54 -8.16 -3.38
C GLY A 52 -12.40 -7.84 -1.89
N THR A 53 -13.47 -8.10 -1.14
CA THR A 53 -13.56 -7.68 0.27
C THR A 53 -13.33 -8.81 1.27
N SER A 54 -13.16 -10.05 0.79
CA SER A 54 -12.98 -11.24 1.62
C SER A 54 -11.63 -11.25 2.34
N ILE A 55 -11.55 -11.97 3.47
CA ILE A 55 -10.32 -12.08 4.25
C ILE A 55 -9.24 -12.83 3.45
N GLU A 56 -9.66 -13.81 2.66
CA GLU A 56 -8.81 -14.61 1.78
C GLU A 56 -8.14 -13.71 0.74
N THR A 57 -8.91 -12.82 0.08
CA THR A 57 -8.38 -11.85 -0.87
C THR A 57 -7.34 -10.95 -0.22
N LYS A 58 -7.66 -10.36 0.95
CA LYS A 58 -6.70 -9.49 1.65
C LYS A 58 -5.42 -10.24 1.99
N THR A 59 -5.54 -11.44 2.54
CA THR A 59 -4.40 -12.25 2.96
C THR A 59 -3.53 -12.63 1.76
N GLY A 60 -4.14 -13.00 0.63
CA GLY A 60 -3.44 -13.26 -0.63
C GLY A 60 -2.65 -12.05 -1.12
N ASN A 61 -3.29 -10.88 -1.22
CA ASN A 61 -2.64 -9.64 -1.65
C ASN A 61 -1.46 -9.29 -0.74
N TRP A 62 -1.64 -9.32 0.58
CA TRP A 62 -0.58 -8.98 1.53
C TRP A 62 0.56 -9.99 1.55
N SER A 63 0.31 -11.27 1.26
CA SER A 63 1.36 -12.28 1.11
C SER A 63 2.29 -11.95 -0.07
N ILE A 64 1.75 -11.49 -1.20
CA ILE A 64 2.55 -11.07 -2.36
C ILE A 64 3.34 -9.79 -2.02
N ILE A 65 2.68 -8.79 -1.44
CA ILE A 65 3.29 -7.51 -1.07
C ILE A 65 4.44 -7.70 -0.08
N THR A 66 4.24 -8.50 0.97
CA THR A 66 5.27 -8.73 1.99
C THR A 66 6.49 -9.44 1.43
N ARG A 67 6.31 -10.44 0.55
CA ARG A 67 7.41 -11.09 -0.17
C ARG A 67 8.17 -10.10 -1.06
N PHE A 68 7.45 -9.21 -1.72
CA PHE A 68 8.05 -8.16 -2.53
C PHE A 68 8.86 -7.18 -1.66
N PHE A 69 8.33 -6.72 -0.52
CA PHE A 69 9.06 -5.85 0.41
C PHE A 69 10.35 -6.49 0.91
N GLN A 70 10.31 -7.78 1.23
CA GLN A 70 11.51 -8.53 1.63
C GLN A 70 12.54 -8.59 0.51
N ARG A 71 12.11 -8.86 -0.72
CA ARG A 71 13.01 -8.94 -1.89
C ARG A 71 13.66 -7.61 -2.25
N GLN A 72 12.93 -6.51 -2.06
CA GLN A 72 13.43 -5.14 -2.28
C GLN A 72 14.12 -4.55 -1.05
N GLU A 73 14.26 -5.33 0.04
CA GLU A 73 14.87 -4.91 1.30
C GLU A 73 14.24 -3.65 1.91
N PHE A 74 12.93 -3.45 1.69
CA PHE A 74 12.21 -2.32 2.27
C PHE A 74 12.00 -2.50 3.77
N VAL A 75 12.49 -1.54 4.54
CA VAL A 75 12.35 -1.53 6.00
C VAL A 75 10.99 -0.98 6.39
N ILE A 76 9.98 -1.85 6.35
CA ILE A 76 8.59 -1.55 6.75
C ILE A 76 8.25 -2.37 8.00
N PRO A 77 7.91 -1.73 9.13
CA PRO A 77 7.54 -2.43 10.36
C PRO A 77 6.33 -3.35 10.15
N ARG A 78 6.44 -4.59 10.66
CA ARG A 78 5.35 -5.58 10.59
C ARG A 78 4.06 -5.07 11.23
N GLU A 79 4.18 -4.29 12.30
CA GLU A 79 3.05 -3.67 13.00
C GLU A 79 2.26 -2.67 12.13
N GLU A 80 2.92 -1.95 11.21
CA GLU A 80 2.26 -1.03 10.28
C GLU A 80 1.45 -1.83 9.23
N ILE A 81 2.01 -2.94 8.76
CA ILE A 81 1.36 -3.85 7.82
C ILE A 81 0.14 -4.51 8.48
N GLU A 82 0.33 -5.19 9.61
CA GLU A 82 -0.74 -5.87 10.33
C GLU A 82 -1.80 -4.88 10.82
N GLY A 83 -1.36 -3.71 11.31
CA GLY A 83 -2.27 -2.64 11.67
C GLY A 83 -3.12 -2.16 10.49
N THR A 84 -2.54 -2.09 9.29
CA THR A 84 -3.27 -1.70 8.07
C THR A 84 -4.29 -2.78 7.68
N ILE A 85 -3.90 -4.06 7.70
CA ILE A 85 -4.79 -5.20 7.42
C ILE A 85 -6.02 -5.17 8.33
N HIS A 86 -5.79 -4.96 9.62
CA HIS A 86 -6.83 -4.93 10.66
C HIS A 86 -7.53 -3.57 10.81
N CYS A 87 -7.30 -2.62 9.91
CA CYS A 87 -7.90 -1.28 9.98
C CYS A 87 -7.65 -0.58 11.33
N LYS A 88 -6.49 -0.80 11.96
CA LYS A 88 -6.12 -0.10 13.20
C LYS A 88 -6.06 1.42 12.94
N PRO A 89 -6.44 2.26 13.91
CA PRO A 89 -6.24 3.70 13.80
C PRO A 89 -4.78 4.05 13.48
N ALA A 90 -4.57 5.07 12.65
CA ALA A 90 -3.25 5.58 12.21
C ALA A 90 -2.39 4.63 11.35
N ALA A 91 -2.56 3.30 11.43
CA ALA A 91 -1.65 2.34 10.79
C ALA A 91 -1.53 2.52 9.27
N ALA A 92 -2.66 2.58 8.56
CA ALA A 92 -2.66 2.81 7.12
C ALA A 92 -2.04 4.16 6.74
N GLN A 93 -2.24 5.20 7.57
CA GLN A 93 -1.62 6.51 7.32
C GLN A 93 -0.10 6.47 7.50
N LEU A 94 0.39 5.80 8.53
CA LEU A 94 1.84 5.65 8.78
C LEU A 94 2.49 4.86 7.66
N LEU A 95 1.87 3.75 7.26
CA LEU A 95 2.37 2.91 6.19
C LEU A 95 2.48 3.69 4.86
N VAL A 96 1.43 4.42 4.48
CA VAL A 96 1.43 5.20 3.22
C VAL A 96 2.48 6.32 3.27
N GLN A 97 2.69 6.96 4.41
CA GLN A 97 3.76 7.96 4.59
C GLN A 97 5.15 7.34 4.47
N ARG A 98 5.35 6.14 5.03
CA ARG A 98 6.61 5.41 4.92
C ARG A 98 6.89 4.99 3.48
N ILE A 99 5.88 4.47 2.78
CA ILE A 99 5.98 4.11 1.36
C ILE A 99 6.32 5.35 0.53
N TYR A 100 5.68 6.49 0.79
CA TYR A 100 6.01 7.75 0.14
C TYR A 100 7.49 8.13 0.33
N ALA A 101 8.01 8.07 1.56
CA ALA A 101 9.40 8.37 1.86
C ALA A 101 10.36 7.43 1.10
N ILE A 102 10.08 6.12 1.11
CA ILE A 102 10.87 5.09 0.41
C ILE A 102 10.90 5.36 -1.10
N LEU A 103 9.73 5.55 -1.73
CA LEU A 103 9.62 5.65 -3.19
C LEU A 103 10.06 6.99 -3.76
N THR A 104 10.05 8.05 -2.95
CA THR A 104 10.44 9.40 -3.39
C THR A 104 11.83 9.82 -2.90
N ASN A 105 12.56 8.93 -2.21
CA ASN A 105 13.85 9.21 -1.59
C ASN A 105 13.83 10.44 -0.66
N ARG A 106 12.70 10.71 -0.01
CA ARG A 106 12.56 11.80 0.95
C ARG A 106 12.82 11.24 2.35
N LYS A 107 13.94 11.66 2.94
CA LYS A 107 14.30 11.38 4.34
C LYS A 107 13.72 12.44 5.26
#